data_AF-A0A9E2XKK9-F1
#
_entry.id   AF-A0A9E2XKK9-F1
#
_cell.length_a   1.000
_cell.length_b   1.000
_cell.length_c   1.000
_cell.angle_alpha   90.00
_cell.angle_beta   90.00
_cell.angle_gamma   90.00
#
_symmetry.space_group_name_H-M   'P 1'
#
loop_
_entity.id
_entity.type
_entity.pdbx_description
1 polymer ?
#
loop_
_entity_poly.entity_id
_entity_poly.type
_entity_poly.pdbx_seq_one_letter_code
_entity_poly.pdbx_strand_id
1 'polypeptide(L)' 'MRTNIDIDDALMAEAQRLSGNATKKQTVEEALRLMIRLRRQREVAKAFGKYPWRGNLDRSRKGRGAT' A
#
# COMPACT_ATOMS: atom_id res chain seq x y z
N MET A 1 5.81 -22.54 0.83
CA MET A 1 6.33 -23.16 -0.41
C MET A 1 7.78 -22.77 -0.58
N ARG A 2 8.66 -23.71 -0.94
CA ARG A 2 10.05 -23.39 -1.31
C ARG A 2 10.07 -23.10 -2.81
N THR A 3 10.61 -21.95 -3.19
CA THR A 3 10.74 -21.52 -4.58
C THR A 3 12.15 -21.00 -4.77
N ASN A 4 12.80 -21.38 -5.87
CA ASN A 4 14.07 -20.80 -6.29
C ASN A 4 13.78 -19.82 -7.41
N ILE A 5 14.22 -18.58 -7.23
CA ILE A 5 14.05 -17.47 -8.18
C ILE A 5 15.33 -16.65 -8.16
N ASP A 6 15.74 -16.19 -9.33
CA ASP A 6 16.85 -15.25 -9.46
C ASP A 6 16.34 -13.83 -9.17
N ILE A 7 16.99 -13.15 -8.24
CA ILE A 7 16.69 -11.77 -7.86
C ILE A 7 18.00 -11.00 -7.86
N ASP A 8 17.98 -9.79 -8.40
CA ASP A 8 19.11 -8.87 -8.32
C ASP A 8 19.51 -8.60 -6.87
N ASP A 9 20.80 -8.80 -6.55
CA ASP A 9 21.30 -8.69 -5.19
C ASP A 9 21.32 -7.25 -4.67
N ALA A 10 21.57 -6.26 -5.55
CA ALA A 10 21.54 -4.85 -5.17
C ALA A 10 20.11 -4.41 -4.82
N LEU A 11 19.13 -4.86 -5.60
CA LEU A 11 17.71 -4.65 -5.33
C LEU A 11 17.29 -5.27 -3.98
N MET A 12 17.70 -6.51 -3.71
CA MET A 12 17.38 -7.17 -2.45
C MET A 12 18.03 -6.47 -1.25
N ALA A 13 19.29 -6.04 -1.38
CA ALA A 13 20.01 -5.31 -0.34
C ALA A 13 19.36 -3.96 -0.05
N GLU A 14 18.99 -3.21 -1.09
CA GLU A 14 18.29 -1.93 -0.94
C GLU A 14 16.93 -2.12 -0.27
N ALA A 15 16.14 -3.10 -0.74
CA ALA A 15 14.84 -3.40 -0.16
C ALA A 15 14.94 -3.77 1.33
N GLN A 16 15.88 -4.64 1.70
CA GLN A 16 16.14 -5.00 3.10
C GLN A 16 16.51 -3.79 3.95
N ARG A 17 17.39 -2.92 3.44
CA ARG A 17 17.84 -1.72 4.15
C ARG A 17 16.68 -0.73 4.38
N LEU A 18 15.85 -0.51 3.37
CA LEU A 18 14.73 0.44 3.45
C LEU A 18 13.57 -0.09 4.30
N SER A 19 13.31 -1.41 4.25
CA SER A 19 12.24 -2.02 5.04
C SER A 19 12.66 -2.37 6.47
N GLY A 20 13.97 -2.38 6.77
CA GLY A 20 14.51 -2.80 8.07
C GLY A 20 14.39 -4.31 8.34
N ASN A 21 14.22 -5.13 7.29
CA ASN A 21 13.99 -6.56 7.45
C ASN A 21 15.30 -7.34 7.62
N ALA A 22 15.31 -8.22 8.63
CA ALA A 22 16.47 -9.04 8.95
C ALA A 22 16.76 -10.12 7.89
N THR A 23 15.73 -10.57 7.15
CA THR A 23 15.87 -11.68 6.20
C THR A 23 15.33 -11.37 4.80
N LYS A 24 15.96 -11.98 3.77
CA LYS A 24 15.47 -11.94 2.39
C LYS A 24 14.01 -12.42 2.30
N LYS A 25 13.65 -13.46 3.07
CA LYS A 25 12.28 -14.01 3.11
C LYS A 25 11.25 -12.96 3.58
N GLN A 26 11.50 -12.30 4.71
CA GLN A 26 10.60 -11.27 5.24
C GLN A 26 10.40 -10.14 4.23
N THR A 27 11.49 -9.70 3.61
CA THR A 27 11.49 -8.64 2.58
C THR A 27 10.63 -9.01 1.38
N VAL A 28 10.81 -10.22 0.85
CA VAL A 28 10.00 -10.71 -0.28
C VAL A 28 8.53 -10.81 0.12
N GLU A 29 8.24 -11.34 1.31
CA GLU A 29 6.85 -11.51 1.75
C GLU A 29 6.14 -10.17 1.98
N GLU A 30 6.83 -9.19 2.57
CA GLU A 30 6.33 -7.83 2.72
C GLU A 30 6.11 -7.15 1.37
N ALA A 31 7.06 -7.25 0.46
CA ALA A 31 6.96 -6.67 -0.89
C ALA A 31 5.74 -7.23 -1.66
N LEU A 32 5.49 -8.54 -1.57
CA LEU A 32 4.32 -9.17 -2.19
C LEU A 32 3.00 -8.67 -1.57
N ARG A 33 2.94 -8.55 -0.24
CA ARG A 33 1.76 -7.99 0.46
C ARG A 33 1.51 -6.54 0.04
N LEU A 34 2.58 -5.74 -0.06
CA LEU A 34 2.49 -4.35 -0.49
C LEU A 34 1.99 -4.25 -1.93
N MET A 35 2.51 -5.07 -2.84
CA MET A 35 2.06 -5.12 -4.24
C MET A 35 0.55 -5.40 -4.35
N ILE A 36 0.05 -6.40 -3.62
CA ILE A 36 -1.37 -6.73 -3.56
C ILE A 36 -2.19 -5.54 -3.04
N ARG A 37 -1.73 -4.91 -1.95
CA ARG A 37 -2.40 -3.75 -1.35
C ARG A 37 -2.49 -2.58 -2.34
N LEU A 38 -1.39 -2.24 -3.01
CA LEU A 38 -1.35 -1.17 -4.01
C LEU A 38 -2.29 -1.47 -5.18
N ARG A 39 -2.37 -2.73 -5.64
CA ARG A 39 -3.29 -3.11 -6.71
C ARG A 39 -4.74 -2.97 -6.28
N ARG A 40 -5.10 -3.43 -5.08
CA ARG A 40 -6.46 -3.26 -4.52
C ARG A 40 -6.85 -1.79 -4.37
N GLN A 41 -5.93 -0.94 -3.91
CA GLN A 41 -6.16 0.51 -3.82
C GLN A 41 -6.44 1.13 -5.19
N ARG A 42 -5.72 0.72 -6.24
CA ARG A 42 -6.00 1.19 -7.62
C ARG A 42 -7.38 0.77 -8.10
N GLU A 43 -7.86 -0.42 -7.75
CA GLU A 43 -9.22 -0.84 -8.11
C GLU A 43 -10.28 -0.03 -7.36
N VAL A 44 -10.08 0.26 -6.07
CA VAL A 44 -10.95 1.18 -5.32
C VAL A 44 -10.91 2.57 -5.96
N ALA A 45 -9.75 3.02 -6.45
CA ALA A 45 -9.64 4.32 -7.08
C ALA A 45 -10.53 4.45 -8.33
N LYS A 46 -10.78 3.34 -9.05
CA LYS A 46 -11.72 3.33 -10.20
C LYS A 46 -13.17 3.55 -9.79
N ALA A 47 -13.51 3.43 -8.50
CA ALA A 47 -14.86 3.70 -7.99
C ALA A 47 -15.10 5.19 -7.71
N PHE A 48 -14.05 6.02 -7.62
CA PHE A 48 -14.21 7.47 -7.48
C PHE A 48 -15.00 8.03 -8.66
N GLY A 49 -15.98 8.88 -8.37
CA GLY A 49 -16.86 9.49 -9.38
C GLY A 49 -17.93 8.57 -9.96
N LYS A 50 -17.90 7.26 -9.70
CA LYS A 50 -18.91 6.32 -10.20
C LYS A 50 -20.17 6.24 -9.35
N TYR A 51 -20.05 6.55 -8.07
CA TYR A 51 -21.16 6.48 -7.12
C TYR A 51 -21.52 7.88 -6.62
N PRO A 52 -22.79 8.29 -6.70
CA PRO A 52 -23.22 9.57 -6.16
C PRO A 52 -23.10 9.53 -4.64
N TRP A 53 -22.28 10.44 -4.09
CA TRP A 53 -22.21 10.62 -2.65
C TRP A 53 -23.45 11.36 -2.17
N ARG A 54 -24.18 10.77 -1.22
CA ARG A 54 -25.35 11.39 -0.55
C ARG A 54 -24.95 11.80 0.86
N GLY A 55 -24.68 13.09 1.05
CA GLY A 55 -24.35 13.67 2.36
C GLY A 55 -24.25 15.20 2.31
N ASN A 56 -23.93 15.82 3.44
CA ASN A 56 -23.69 17.26 3.54
C ASN A 56 -22.27 17.49 4.08
N LEU A 57 -21.38 18.04 3.25
CA LEU A 57 -19.96 18.22 3.58
C LEU A 57 -19.77 19.24 4.69
N ASP A 58 -20.56 20.31 4.70
CA ASP A 58 -20.48 21.38 5.70
C ASP A 58 -20.86 20.85 7.09
N ARG A 59 -21.88 20.00 7.16
CA ARG A 59 -22.26 19.30 8.39
C ARG A 59 -21.14 18.40 8.89
N SER A 60 -20.49 17.64 8.01
CA SER A 60 -19.36 16.75 8.37
C SER A 60 -18.10 17.49 8.83
N ARG A 61 -17.95 18.76 8.46
CA ARG A 61 -16.77 19.58 8.76
C ARG A 61 -16.97 20.55 9.94
N LYS A 62 -18.19 20.73 10.44
CA LYS A 62 -18.46 21.51 11.65
C LYS A 62 -17.58 21.00 12.81
N GLY A 63 -16.85 21.90 13.45
CA GLY A 63 -15.94 21.60 14.56
C GLY A 63 -14.47 21.33 14.19
N ARG A 64 -14.13 21.29 12.89
CA ARG A 64 -12.72 21.15 12.44
C ARG A 64 -12.00 22.49 12.20
N GLY A 65 -12.73 23.60 12.27
CA GLY A 65 -12.21 24.97 12.18
C GLY A 65 -12.43 25.70 13.49
N ALA A 66 -11.71 25.29 14.54
CA ALA A 66 -11.60 26.02 15.79
C ALA A 66 -10.12 26.10 16.16
N THR A 67 -9.44 27.03 15.49
CA THR A 67 -8.20 27.71 15.90
C THR A 67 -8.32 29.13 15.42
#